data_AF-A0A7X7DC30-F1
#
_entry.id   AF-A0A7X7DC30-F1
#
_cell.length_a   1.000
_cell.length_b   1.000
_cell.length_c   1.000
_cell.angle_alpha   90.00
_cell.angle_beta   90.00
_cell.angle_gamma   90.00
#
_symmetry.space_group_name_H-M   'P 1'
#
loop_
_entity.id
_entity.type
_entity.pdbx_description
1 polymer ?
#
loop_
_entity_poly.entity_id
_entity_poly.type
_entity_poly.pdbx_seq_one_letter_code
_entity_poly.pdbx_strand_id
1 'polypeptide(L)'
;LAKAQAEAEQARAELLRYRVAAEHGVTDAEDIELFLTGTDEDTLTRQAKALAARNAASTATRAPRPDPNQGRSGERTPSAAELFAATFEGRI
;
A
#
# COMPACT_ATOMS: atom_id res chain seq x y z
N LEU A 1 23.97 -8.00 -39.74
CA LEU A 1 22.55 -7.62 -39.84
C LEU A 1 21.75 -8.07 -38.62
N ALA A 2 21.74 -9.36 -38.27
CA ALA A 2 21.01 -9.86 -37.09
C ALA A 2 21.36 -9.15 -35.76
N LYS A 3 22.65 -8.88 -35.50
CA LYS A 3 23.10 -8.18 -34.28
C LYS A 3 22.53 -6.74 -34.18
N ALA A 4 22.52 -6.01 -35.28
CA ALA A 4 22.00 -4.64 -35.31
C ALA A 4 20.47 -4.57 -35.14
N GLN A 5 19.74 -5.59 -35.62
CA GLN A 5 18.30 -5.70 -35.38
C GLN A 5 17.99 -5.98 -33.91
N ALA A 6 18.73 -6.92 -33.29
CA ALA A 6 18.57 -7.23 -31.87
C ALA A 6 18.86 -6.03 -30.96
N GLU A 7 19.93 -5.28 -31.25
CA GLU A 7 20.26 -4.05 -30.51
C GLU A 7 19.16 -2.97 -30.67
N ALA A 8 18.57 -2.85 -31.86
CA ALA A 8 17.47 -1.91 -32.11
C ALA A 8 16.18 -2.30 -31.39
N GLU A 9 15.87 -3.60 -31.29
CA GLU A 9 14.71 -4.10 -30.54
C GLU A 9 14.88 -3.91 -29.03
N GLN A 10 16.09 -4.19 -28.51
CA GLN A 10 16.43 -3.94 -27.11
C GLN A 10 16.29 -2.45 -26.74
N ALA A 11 16.87 -1.56 -27.56
CA ALA A 11 16.76 -0.12 -27.32
C ALA A 11 15.30 0.38 -27.32
N ARG A 12 14.44 -0.21 -28.16
CA ARG A 12 13.00 0.11 -28.19
C ARG A 12 12.28 -0.40 -26.94
N ALA A 13 12.59 -1.60 -26.49
CA ALA A 13 12.01 -2.17 -25.27
C ALA A 13 12.43 -1.37 -24.03
N GLU A 14 13.70 -0.97 -23.93
CA GLU A 14 14.21 -0.10 -22.87
C GLU A 14 13.52 1.27 -22.90
N LEU A 15 13.39 1.89 -24.07
CA LEU A 15 12.71 3.17 -24.21
C LEU A 15 11.22 3.08 -23.80
N LEU A 16 10.54 2.00 -24.15
CA LEU A 16 9.17 1.74 -23.72
C LEU A 16 9.08 1.65 -22.20
N ARG A 17 9.99 0.92 -21.55
CA ARG A 17 10.07 0.79 -20.10
C ARG A 17 10.23 2.15 -19.42
N TYR A 18 11.19 2.96 -19.86
CA TYR A 18 11.42 4.30 -19.28
C TYR A 18 10.26 5.26 -19.55
N ARG A 19 9.60 5.17 -20.72
CA ARG A 19 8.44 6.00 -21.04
C ARG A 19 7.27 5.72 -20.09
N VAL A 20 6.95 4.44 -19.89
CA VAL A 20 5.87 4.01 -18.99
C VAL A 20 6.20 4.37 -17.54
N ALA A 21 7.45 4.19 -17.12
CA ALA A 21 7.91 4.61 -15.80
C ALA A 21 7.69 6.11 -15.56
N ALA A 22 8.11 6.95 -16.51
CA ALA A 22 7.97 8.39 -16.42
C ALA A 22 6.50 8.84 -16.35
N GLU A 23 5.61 8.21 -17.13
CA GLU A 23 4.16 8.51 -17.11
C GLU A 23 3.52 8.23 -15.74
N HIS A 24 4.01 7.23 -15.02
CA HIS A 24 3.52 6.86 -13.70
C HIS A 24 4.30 7.47 -12.53
N GLY A 25 5.25 8.35 -12.81
CA GLY A 25 6.05 9.02 -11.77
C GLY A 25 7.03 8.09 -11.05
N VAL A 26 7.44 7.00 -11.68
CA VAL A 26 8.55 6.15 -11.20
C VAL A 26 9.84 6.80 -11.69
N THR A 27 10.54 7.49 -10.79
CA THR A 27 11.73 8.29 -11.11
C THR A 27 13.05 7.62 -10.77
N ASP A 28 13.02 6.60 -9.92
CA ASP A 28 14.21 5.86 -9.51
C ASP A 28 14.61 4.85 -10.59
N ALA A 29 15.83 4.99 -11.13
CA ALA A 29 16.32 4.12 -12.18
C ALA A 29 16.47 2.66 -11.72
N GLU A 30 16.83 2.43 -10.46
CA GLU A 30 16.99 1.09 -9.89
C GLU A 30 15.64 0.38 -9.77
N ASP A 31 14.60 1.11 -9.35
CA ASP A 31 13.22 0.60 -9.33
C ASP A 31 12.68 0.26 -10.72
N ILE A 32 13.02 1.08 -11.73
CA ILE A 32 12.62 0.84 -13.11
C ILE A 32 13.20 -0.48 -13.62
N GLU A 33 14.49 -0.71 -13.39
CA GLU A 33 15.17 -1.94 -13.83
C GLU A 33 14.71 -3.17 -13.04
N LEU A 34 14.48 -3.03 -11.73
CA LEU A 34 14.13 -4.16 -10.87
C LEU A 34 12.67 -4.60 -11.01
N PHE A 35 11.73 -3.66 -11.18
CA PHE A 35 10.30 -3.95 -11.11
C PHE A 35 9.57 -3.91 -12.44
N LEU A 36 10.03 -3.13 -13.44
CA LEU A 36 9.36 -3.03 -14.74
C LEU A 36 9.95 -4.03 -15.74
N THR A 37 9.80 -5.32 -15.45
CA THR A 37 10.37 -6.42 -16.26
C THR A 37 9.49 -6.90 -17.41
N GLY A 38 8.31 -6.28 -17.60
CA GLY A 38 7.38 -6.64 -18.67
C GLY A 38 7.96 -6.48 -20.08
N THR A 39 7.52 -7.33 -21.01
CA THR A 39 7.87 -7.27 -22.44
C THR A 39 6.88 -6.46 -23.26
N ASP A 40 5.69 -6.22 -22.71
CA ASP A 40 4.57 -5.58 -23.39
C ASP A 40 4.12 -4.34 -22.63
N GLU A 41 3.64 -3.32 -23.35
CA GLU A 41 3.20 -2.04 -22.79
C GLU A 41 2.14 -2.21 -21.71
N ASP A 42 1.11 -3.05 -21.93
CA ASP A 42 0.07 -3.34 -20.93
C ASP A 42 0.63 -3.93 -19.62
N THR A 43 1.66 -4.77 -19.72
CA THR A 43 2.29 -5.38 -18.55
C THR A 43 3.11 -4.35 -17.77
N LEU A 44 3.89 -3.53 -18.49
CA LEU A 44 4.68 -2.44 -17.92
C LEU A 44 3.79 -1.41 -17.25
N THR A 45 2.67 -1.02 -17.87
CA THR A 45 1.71 -0.05 -17.33
C THR A 45 1.09 -0.55 -16.03
N ARG A 46 0.71 -1.83 -15.95
CA ARG A 46 0.21 -2.43 -14.70
C ARG A 46 1.27 -2.45 -13.60
N GLN A 47 2.51 -2.80 -13.94
CA GLN A 47 3.63 -2.82 -13.00
C GLN A 47 3.94 -1.41 -12.47
N ALA A 48 4.07 -0.44 -13.36
CA ALA A 48 4.34 0.96 -13.03
C ALA A 48 3.22 1.56 -12.18
N LYS A 49 1.95 1.32 -12.52
CA LYS A 49 0.80 1.74 -11.72
C LYS A 49 0.80 1.12 -10.32
N ALA A 50 1.11 -0.17 -10.21
CA ALA A 50 1.17 -0.86 -8.92
C ALA A 50 2.31 -0.31 -8.04
N LEU A 51 3.47 -0.01 -8.65
CA LEU A 51 4.61 0.56 -7.96
C LEU A 51 4.33 1.99 -7.48
N ALA A 52 3.78 2.84 -8.36
CA ALA A 52 3.37 4.20 -8.01
C ALA A 52 2.36 4.22 -6.85
N ALA A 53 1.37 3.32 -6.88
CA ALA A 53 0.39 3.19 -5.81
C ALA A 53 1.02 2.76 -4.47
N ARG A 54 2.01 1.85 -4.50
CA ARG A 54 2.75 1.44 -3.30
C ARG A 54 3.60 2.58 -2.73
N ASN A 55 4.26 3.36 -3.58
CA ASN A 55 5.07 4.51 -3.17
C ASN A 55 4.18 5.64 -2.60
N ALA A 56 2.99 5.84 -3.15
CA ALA A 56 2.01 6.76 -2.57
C ALA A 56 1.48 6.26 -1.21
N ALA A 57 1.27 4.95 -1.06
CA ALA A 57 0.82 4.37 0.20
C ALA A 57 1.88 4.41 1.31
N SER A 58 3.17 4.27 0.97
CA SER A 58 4.27 4.34 1.95
C SER A 58 4.52 5.76 2.47
N THR A 59 4.24 6.77 1.66
CA THR A 59 4.36 8.19 2.02
C THR A 59 3.15 8.75 2.76
N ALA A 60 2.02 8.05 2.73
CA ALA A 60 0.86 8.44 3.52
C ALA A 60 1.17 8.36 5.02
N THR A 61 1.19 9.50 5.70
CA THR A 61 1.37 9.60 7.16
C THR A 61 0.35 8.71 7.86
N ARG A 62 0.80 7.56 8.37
CA ARG A 62 -0.06 6.66 9.13
C ARG A 62 -0.42 7.35 10.43
N ALA A 63 -1.69 7.73 10.58
CA ALA A 63 -2.17 8.31 11.84
C ALA A 63 -1.79 7.38 13.00
N PRO A 64 -1.30 7.93 14.13
CA PRO A 64 -1.00 7.12 15.30
C PRO A 64 -2.27 6.38 15.70
N ARG A 65 -2.14 5.08 16.01
CA ARG A 65 -3.28 4.29 16.48
C ARG A 65 -3.80 4.94 17.77
N PRO A 66 -5.12 5.14 17.93
CA PRO A 66 -5.69 5.59 19.19
C PRO A 66 -5.20 4.70 20.33
N ASP A 67 -4.71 5.31 21.40
CA ASP A 67 -4.26 4.58 22.58
C ASP A 67 -5.46 3.90 23.25
N PRO A 68 -5.48 2.55 23.38
CA PRO A 68 -6.57 1.83 24.04
C PRO A 68 -6.83 2.24 25.49
N ASN A 69 -5.87 2.91 26.14
CA ASN A 69 -5.97 3.36 27.52
C ASN A 69 -6.39 4.84 27.65
N GLN A 70 -6.48 5.60 26.56
CA GLN A 70 -6.98 6.97 26.64
C GLN A 70 -8.51 7.00 26.84
N GLY A 71 -8.95 7.59 27.96
CA GLY A 71 -10.37 7.72 28.31
C GLY A 71 -10.91 6.66 29.27
N ARG A 72 -10.07 5.71 29.72
CA ARG A 72 -10.45 4.79 30.81
C ARG A 72 -10.40 5.55 32.14
N SER A 73 -11.53 6.14 32.56
CA SER A 73 -11.70 6.53 33.95
C SER A 73 -11.66 5.26 34.81
N GLY A 74 -10.92 5.29 35.92
CA GLY A 74 -10.75 4.17 36.85
C GLY A 74 -12.01 3.81 37.63
N GLU A 75 -13.19 4.23 37.17
CA GLU A 75 -14.46 3.88 37.80
C GLU A 75 -14.76 2.41 37.56
N ARG A 76 -14.91 1.69 38.68
CA ARG A 76 -15.25 0.28 38.70
C ARG A 76 -16.60 0.11 38.00
N THR A 77 -16.59 -0.39 36.77
CA THR A 77 -17.81 -0.88 36.12
C THR A 77 -18.36 -2.02 36.96
N PRO A 78 -19.61 -1.96 37.44
CA PRO A 78 -20.19 -3.06 38.21
C PRO A 78 -20.16 -4.33 37.35
N SER A 79 -19.80 -5.43 37.98
CA SER A 79 -19.75 -6.73 37.31
C SER A 79 -21.16 -7.13 36.84
N ALA A 80 -21.23 -8.04 35.86
CA ALA A 80 -22.50 -8.58 35.40
C ALA A 80 -23.33 -9.22 36.55
N ALA A 81 -22.65 -9.77 37.56
CA ALA A 81 -23.29 -10.32 38.75
C ALA A 81 -23.92 -9.22 39.64
N GLU A 82 -23.24 -8.08 39.80
CA GLU A 82 -23.75 -6.94 40.57
C GLU A 82 -24.95 -6.27 39.88
N LEU A 83 -24.92 -6.16 38.54
CA LEU A 83 -26.04 -5.65 37.75
C LEU A 83 -27.26 -6.60 37.78
N PHE A 84 -27.01 -7.90 37.76
CA PHE A 84 -28.06 -8.91 37.90
C PHE A 84 -28.70 -8.85 39.30
N ALA A 85 -27.91 -8.78 40.37
CA ALA A 85 -28.42 -8.66 41.73
C ALA A 85 -29.28 -7.40 41.94
N ALA A 86 -28.80 -6.24 41.47
CA ALA A 86 -29.53 -4.97 41.57
C ALA A 86 -30.90 -5.00 40.85
N THR A 87 -31.06 -5.82 39.82
CA THR A 87 -32.32 -5.95 39.08
C THR A 87 -33.41 -6.65 39.90
N PHE A 88 -33.03 -7.57 40.80
CA PHE A 88 -33.97 -8.30 41.66
C PHE A 88 -34.23 -7.59 42.99
N GLU A 89 -33.27 -6.80 43.48
CA GLU A 89 -33.40 -6.04 44.72
C GLU A 89 -34.45 -4.90 44.62
N GLY A 90 -34.72 -4.39 43.41
CA GLY A 90 -35.76 -3.38 43.16
C GLY A 90 -37.18 -3.93 42.95
N ARG A 91 -37.42 -5.24 43.11
CA ARG A 91 -38.72 -5.91 42.87
C ARG A 91 -39.13 -6.77 44.06
N ILE A 92 -39.23 -6.16 45.25
CA ILE A 92 -39.96 -6.68 46.42
C ILE A 92 -40.68 -5.50 47.07
#